data_AF-A0A9Q6LHU6-F1
#
_entry.id   AF-A0A9Q6LHU6-F1
#
_cell.length_a   1.000
_cell.length_b   1.000
_cell.length_c   1.000
_cell.angle_alpha   90.00
_cell.angle_beta   90.00
_cell.angle_gamma   90.00
#
_symmetry.space_group_name_H-M   'P 1'
#
loop_
_entity.id
_entity.type
_entity.pdbx_description
1 polymer ?
#
loop_
_entity_poly.entity_id
_entity_poly.type
_entity_poly.pdbx_seq_one_letter_code
_entity_poly.pdbx_strand_id
1 'polypeptide(L)'
;MSILKKLFGRKKSQQAEEEARLKAEEEARLKAEEEARLKAEEEARLKAEEEARLKAEEEARLKAEEEARLKAEEEARLKAEEEARLKAEEEARLKAEEEARLKAEEEARLKAEEEARLKAEEEARLKAEEEARLKAEEEARLKAEEEARLKAEEEARLKAEEEARLKAEEEARLKAEEEARLKAEEEARLKAEEEARLKAEEEARLKAEEEARLKAEEEARLKAEEEARLKAEEEARLKAEEEARRAEESAKKVKQGGRLFGRKKDKIEKNNANSNSEKKQGLFARLKSGLSKTRENLASGITTLLIGEKKIDDELLEDLETQLLMADVGIDATTHIITDLTKRLDRNELTDTQKAMEALKENLSGLLDPCNIPLEIPETKDPFVILVVGVNGAGKTTTIGKLAKYYQTQGKSVMLAAGDTFRAAAVEQLQVWGERNDIPVVAQHTGADSASVIFDAHNSAKAHGYDILIADTAGRLHTQSNLMEELKKVKRVLGKVDNTAPHEVLLVLDSGTGQNAINQAEQFHQAVNVSGIVMTKLDGTAKGGVIFAIAKKMKLPIRYIGVGEKIDDLRPFKSDEFIEALFG
;
A
#
# COMPACT_ATOMS: atom_id res chain seq x y z
N MET A 1 75.04 64.27 182.58
CA MET A 1 74.46 63.25 181.67
C MET A 1 73.40 63.93 180.81
N SER A 2 73.56 63.98 179.48
CA SER A 2 73.44 62.89 178.49
C SER A 2 72.00 62.80 177.95
N ILE A 3 71.67 63.42 176.82
CA ILE A 3 72.02 63.00 175.44
C ILE A 3 71.24 61.74 175.00
N LEU A 4 71.17 60.67 175.82
CA LEU A 4 70.39 59.46 175.49
C LEU A 4 68.92 59.75 175.13
N LYS A 5 68.21 60.59 175.90
CA LYS A 5 66.79 60.90 175.63
C LYS A 5 66.54 61.70 174.34
N LYS A 6 67.55 62.39 173.78
CA LYS A 6 67.45 63.07 172.47
C LYS A 6 67.73 62.15 171.28
N LEU A 7 68.33 60.98 171.49
CA LEU A 7 68.71 60.04 170.42
C LEU A 7 67.60 59.04 170.04
N PHE A 8 66.72 58.65 170.98
CA PHE A 8 65.72 57.60 170.72
C PHE A 8 64.45 58.10 170.01
N GLY A 9 64.03 59.35 170.24
CA GLY A 9 62.81 59.91 169.63
C GLY A 9 62.93 60.15 168.12
N ARG A 10 64.09 60.67 167.67
CA ARG A 10 64.31 61.04 166.26
C ARG A 10 64.19 59.85 165.30
N LYS A 11 64.69 58.66 165.68
CA LYS A 11 64.60 57.46 164.83
C LYS A 11 63.16 57.04 164.51
N LYS A 12 62.25 57.06 165.50
CA LYS A 12 60.84 56.69 165.25
C LYS A 12 60.11 57.65 164.32
N SER A 13 60.44 58.95 164.38
CA SER A 13 59.87 59.95 163.44
C SER A 13 60.28 59.65 162.00
N GLN A 14 61.58 59.43 161.77
CA GLN A 14 62.11 59.25 160.40
C GLN A 14 61.65 57.93 159.76
N GLN A 15 61.58 56.83 160.53
CA GLN A 15 61.11 55.54 159.99
C GLN A 15 59.64 55.56 159.57
N ALA A 16 58.76 56.23 160.33
CA ALA A 16 57.34 56.33 159.98
C ALA A 16 57.09 57.20 158.73
N GLU A 17 57.89 58.26 158.56
CA GLU A 17 57.83 59.18 157.42
C GLU A 17 58.36 58.52 156.14
N GLU A 18 59.41 57.69 156.25
CA GLU A 18 59.98 56.89 155.17
C GLU A 18 59.04 55.74 154.72
N GLU A 19 58.44 55.00 155.67
CA GLU A 19 57.49 53.92 155.35
C GLU A 19 56.20 54.46 154.71
N ALA A 20 55.70 55.61 155.17
CA ALA A 20 54.54 56.27 154.57
C ALA A 20 54.83 56.75 153.14
N ARG A 21 56.03 57.31 152.88
CA ARG A 21 56.41 57.74 151.53
C ARG A 21 56.53 56.55 150.58
N LEU A 22 57.19 55.47 151.01
CA LEU A 22 57.34 54.26 150.20
C LEU A 22 55.99 53.63 149.82
N LYS A 23 55.02 53.58 150.74
CA LYS A 23 53.66 53.11 150.44
C LYS A 23 52.92 54.01 149.45
N ALA A 24 53.01 55.33 149.59
CA ALA A 24 52.41 56.26 148.64
C ALA A 24 53.05 56.17 147.24
N GLU A 25 54.37 55.98 147.18
CA GLU A 25 55.16 55.82 145.96
C GLU A 25 54.85 54.48 145.25
N GLU A 26 54.66 53.40 146.00
CA GLU A 26 54.22 52.09 145.48
C GLU A 26 52.75 52.09 145.02
N GLU A 27 51.82 52.68 145.79
CA GLU A 27 50.41 52.79 145.42
C GLU A 27 50.23 53.67 144.17
N ALA A 28 50.99 54.76 144.06
CA ALA A 28 51.01 55.61 142.86
C ALA A 28 51.57 54.86 141.64
N ARG A 29 52.65 54.08 141.81
CA ARG A 29 53.20 53.26 140.72
C ARG A 29 52.20 52.22 140.23
N LEU A 30 51.59 51.47 141.16
CA LEU A 30 50.60 50.44 140.82
C LEU A 30 49.37 51.02 140.11
N LYS A 31 48.87 52.18 140.53
CA LYS A 31 47.78 52.88 139.85
C LYS A 31 48.16 53.35 138.44
N ALA A 32 49.36 53.91 138.27
CA ALA A 32 49.85 54.32 136.96
C ALA A 32 50.08 53.12 136.02
N GLU A 33 50.55 51.99 136.55
CA GLU A 33 50.77 50.74 135.82
C GLU A 33 49.44 50.08 135.40
N GLU A 34 48.43 50.08 136.29
CA GLU A 34 47.09 49.60 135.96
C GLU A 34 46.35 50.52 134.97
N GLU A 35 46.43 51.84 135.12
CA GLU A 35 45.84 52.80 134.18
C GLU A 35 46.52 52.70 132.79
N ALA A 36 47.83 52.51 132.74
CA ALA A 36 48.56 52.27 131.49
C ALA A 36 48.17 50.94 130.83
N ARG A 37 48.03 49.85 131.62
CA ARG A 37 47.57 48.55 131.12
C ARG A 37 46.17 48.65 130.53
N LEU A 38 45.23 49.25 131.26
CA LEU A 38 43.83 49.38 130.82
C LEU A 38 43.72 50.23 129.54
N LYS A 39 44.49 51.32 129.43
CA LYS A 39 44.55 52.12 128.19
C LYS A 39 45.13 51.34 127.01
N ALA A 40 46.21 50.58 127.22
CA ALA A 40 46.80 49.75 126.17
C ALA A 40 45.86 48.62 125.72
N GLU A 41 45.12 48.01 126.65
CA GLU A 41 44.12 46.98 126.38
C GLU A 41 42.89 47.54 125.62
N GLU A 42 42.41 48.72 126.01
CA GLU A 42 41.33 49.41 125.31
C GLU A 42 41.75 49.89 123.91
N GLU A 43 42.94 50.46 123.75
CA GLU A 43 43.48 50.88 122.44
C GLU A 43 43.69 49.67 121.52
N ALA A 44 44.20 48.55 122.05
CA ALA A 44 44.34 47.30 121.30
C ALA A 44 42.97 46.71 120.88
N ARG A 45 41.97 46.71 121.78
CA ARG A 45 40.61 46.26 121.47
C ARG A 45 39.98 47.11 120.38
N LEU A 46 40.04 48.44 120.50
CA LEU A 46 39.47 49.37 119.53
C LEU A 46 40.13 49.23 118.14
N LYS A 47 41.45 49.05 118.08
CA LYS A 47 42.17 48.77 116.83
C LYS A 47 41.76 47.45 116.20
N ALA A 48 41.63 46.38 116.99
CA ALA A 48 41.19 45.07 116.49
C ALA A 48 39.72 45.11 116.00
N GLU A 49 38.85 45.85 116.68
CA GLU A 49 37.45 46.05 116.28
C GLU A 49 37.33 46.88 115.00
N GLU A 50 38.12 47.95 114.86
CA GLU A 50 38.17 48.75 113.64
C GLU A 50 38.76 47.98 112.45
N GLU A 51 39.85 47.24 112.64
CA GLU A 51 40.45 46.40 111.59
C GLU A 51 39.48 45.28 111.14
N ALA A 52 38.78 44.65 112.08
CA ALA A 52 37.76 43.65 111.78
C ALA A 52 36.56 44.25 111.02
N ARG A 53 36.08 45.44 111.43
CA ARG A 53 35.00 46.17 110.74
C ARG A 53 35.41 46.52 109.31
N LEU A 54 36.59 47.10 109.11
CA LEU A 54 37.08 47.50 107.79
C LEU A 54 37.26 46.30 106.85
N LYS A 55 37.77 45.17 107.36
CA LYS A 55 37.86 43.92 106.58
C LYS A 55 36.49 43.36 106.19
N ALA A 56 35.52 43.37 107.11
CA ALA A 56 34.16 42.91 106.81
C ALA A 56 33.45 43.83 105.81
N GLU A 57 33.66 45.15 105.90
CA GLU A 57 33.12 46.14 104.97
C GLU A 57 33.76 46.01 103.57
N GLU A 58 35.07 45.79 103.48
CA GLU A 58 35.76 45.54 102.21
C GLU A 58 35.36 44.21 101.57
N GLU A 59 35.28 43.12 102.35
CA GLU A 59 34.82 41.82 101.85
C GLU A 59 33.36 41.87 101.37
N ALA A 60 32.48 42.59 102.08
CA ALA A 60 31.09 42.81 101.66
C ALA A 60 31.01 43.65 100.38
N ARG A 61 31.80 44.73 100.27
CA ARG A 61 31.88 45.58 99.07
C ARG A 61 32.33 44.77 97.85
N LEU A 62 33.42 44.00 97.98
CA LEU A 62 33.98 43.20 96.88
C LEU A 62 33.00 42.12 96.40
N LYS A 63 32.29 41.45 97.32
CA LYS A 63 31.24 40.48 96.95
C LYS A 63 30.05 41.14 96.24
N ALA A 64 29.60 42.30 96.71
CA ALA A 64 28.51 43.04 96.06
C ALA A 64 28.92 43.56 94.66
N GLU A 65 30.16 44.00 94.50
CA GLU A 65 30.72 44.44 93.21
C GLU A 65 30.87 43.27 92.22
N GLU A 66 31.35 42.11 92.68
CA GLU A 66 31.45 40.90 91.87
C GLU A 66 30.08 40.33 91.48
N GLU A 67 29.12 40.27 92.40
CA GLU A 67 27.75 39.83 92.12
C GLU A 67 27.04 40.78 91.14
N ALA A 68 27.24 42.10 91.27
CA ALA A 68 26.73 43.08 90.33
C ALA A 68 27.37 42.95 88.93
N ARG A 69 28.70 42.75 88.86
CA ARG A 69 29.44 42.54 87.61
C ARG A 69 28.93 41.29 86.88
N LEU A 70 28.82 40.16 87.58
CA LEU A 70 28.39 38.89 86.99
C LEU A 70 26.94 38.96 86.46
N LYS A 71 26.02 39.62 87.19
CA LYS A 71 24.65 39.84 86.71
C LYS A 71 24.61 40.74 85.48
N ALA A 72 25.39 41.81 85.45
CA ALA A 72 25.46 42.70 84.28
C ALA A 72 26.06 42.00 83.05
N GLU A 73 27.07 41.15 83.25
CA GLU A 73 27.70 40.35 82.19
C GLU A 73 26.74 39.28 81.65
N GLU A 74 26.00 38.58 82.51
CA GLU A 74 24.98 37.61 82.11
C GLU A 74 23.79 38.26 81.39
N GLU A 75 23.28 39.38 81.89
CA GLU A 75 22.20 40.14 81.25
C GLU A 75 22.63 40.69 79.87
N ALA A 76 23.88 41.17 79.74
CA ALA A 76 24.44 41.61 78.47
C ALA A 76 24.61 40.44 77.48
N ARG A 77 25.11 39.29 77.94
CA ARG A 77 25.25 38.07 77.12
C ARG A 77 23.91 37.60 76.58
N LEU A 78 22.90 37.48 77.45
CA LEU A 78 21.57 37.00 77.06
C LEU A 78 20.89 37.94 76.06
N LYS A 79 21.01 39.27 76.22
CA LYS A 79 20.51 40.24 75.24
C LYS A 79 21.23 40.14 73.89
N ALA A 80 22.55 40.00 73.89
CA ALA A 80 23.32 39.84 72.66
C ALA A 80 22.98 38.53 71.92
N GLU A 81 22.77 37.44 72.66
CA GLU A 81 22.36 36.14 72.12
C GLU A 81 20.94 36.18 71.53
N GLU A 82 19.99 36.83 72.21
CA GLU A 82 18.62 37.02 71.71
C GLU A 82 18.57 37.94 70.48
N GLU A 83 19.30 39.06 70.48
CA GLU A 83 19.40 39.97 69.34
C GLU A 83 20.04 39.29 68.12
N ALA A 84 21.09 38.48 68.33
CA ALA A 84 21.72 37.70 67.27
C ALA A 84 20.77 36.61 66.71
N ARG A 85 20.03 35.91 67.58
CA ARG A 85 19.03 34.91 67.17
C ARG A 85 17.93 35.54 66.32
N LEU A 86 17.34 36.66 66.77
CA LEU A 86 16.26 37.35 66.06
C LEU A 86 16.72 37.87 64.69
N LYS A 87 17.94 38.41 64.59
CA LYS A 87 18.54 38.84 63.31
C LYS A 87 18.76 37.67 62.35
N ALA A 88 19.27 36.54 62.84
CA ALA A 88 19.46 35.34 62.02
C ALA A 88 18.13 34.73 61.54
N GLU A 89 17.10 34.74 62.39
CA GLU A 89 15.75 34.28 62.04
C GLU A 89 15.08 35.18 61.00
N GLU A 90 15.19 36.51 61.13
CA GLU A 90 14.68 37.46 60.14
C GLU A 90 15.43 37.37 58.80
N GLU A 91 16.77 37.28 58.81
CA GLU A 91 17.57 37.12 57.59
C GLU A 91 17.25 35.79 56.87
N ALA A 92 17.04 34.70 57.62
CA ALA A 92 16.63 33.41 57.07
C ALA A 92 15.22 33.47 56.46
N ARG A 93 14.26 34.12 57.15
CA ARG A 93 12.89 34.33 56.65
C ARG A 93 12.88 35.12 55.35
N LEU A 94 13.60 36.24 55.29
CA LEU A 94 13.65 37.10 54.11
C LEU A 94 14.28 36.40 52.89
N LYS A 95 15.34 35.60 53.09
CA LYS A 95 15.94 34.79 52.01
C LYS A 95 14.98 33.71 51.51
N ALA A 96 14.27 33.02 52.40
CA ALA A 96 13.29 32.01 52.02
C ALA A 96 12.09 32.62 51.25
N GLU A 97 11.63 33.81 51.65
CA GLU A 97 10.56 34.55 50.97
C GLU A 97 11.00 35.03 49.58
N GLU A 98 12.22 35.55 49.44
CA GLU A 98 12.78 35.95 48.14
C GLU A 98 13.02 34.76 47.21
N GLU A 99 13.58 33.66 47.70
CA GLU A 99 13.78 32.44 46.91
C GLU A 99 12.44 31.82 46.45
N ALA A 100 11.42 31.84 47.31
CA ALA A 100 10.07 31.40 46.96
C ALA A 100 9.43 32.31 45.89
N ARG A 101 9.58 33.64 46.03
CA ARG A 101 9.08 34.62 45.04
C ARG A 101 9.72 34.42 43.67
N LEU A 102 11.05 34.28 43.62
CA LEU A 102 11.79 34.10 42.36
C LEU A 102 11.41 32.80 41.64
N LYS A 103 11.23 31.70 42.38
CA LYS A 103 10.75 30.42 41.81
C LYS A 103 9.34 30.53 41.26
N ALA A 104 8.43 31.19 41.98
CA ALA A 104 7.05 31.39 41.52
C ALA A 104 6.99 32.29 40.26
N GLU A 105 7.83 33.32 40.19
CA GLU A 105 7.94 34.22 39.03
C GLU A 105 8.52 33.49 37.80
N GLU A 106 9.55 32.66 37.98
CA GLU A 106 10.12 31.85 36.91
C GLU A 106 9.16 30.76 36.41
N GLU A 107 8.46 30.05 37.32
CA GLU A 107 7.46 29.05 36.95
C GLU A 107 6.28 29.68 36.20
N ALA A 108 5.83 30.87 36.61
CA ALA A 108 4.79 31.63 35.91
C ALA A 108 5.25 32.10 34.52
N ARG A 109 6.50 32.57 34.39
CA ARG A 109 7.09 32.98 33.10
C ARG A 109 7.15 31.80 32.13
N LEU A 110 7.69 30.67 32.56
CA LEU A 110 7.82 29.46 31.73
C LEU A 110 6.47 28.93 31.25
N LYS A 111 5.44 28.93 32.13
CA LYS A 111 4.07 28.55 31.75
C LYS A 111 3.45 29.50 30.73
N ALA A 112 3.64 30.80 30.89
CA ALA A 112 3.14 31.79 29.94
C ALA A 112 3.85 31.70 28.57
N GLU A 113 5.15 31.42 28.56
CA GLU A 113 5.94 31.22 27.34
C GLU A 113 5.53 29.93 26.60
N GLU A 114 5.31 28.83 27.32
CA GLU A 114 4.81 27.58 26.73
C GLU A 114 3.38 27.72 26.19
N GLU A 115 2.46 28.36 26.92
CA GLU A 115 1.10 28.61 26.45
C GLU A 115 1.08 29.51 25.20
N ALA A 116 1.94 30.53 25.15
CA ALA A 116 2.10 31.39 23.98
C ALA A 116 2.68 30.62 22.77
N ARG A 117 3.69 29.76 22.98
CA ARG A 117 4.27 28.90 21.94
C ARG A 117 3.22 27.97 21.33
N LEU A 118 2.48 27.24 22.17
CA LEU A 118 1.45 26.29 21.74
C LEU A 118 0.33 26.96 20.93
N LYS A 119 -0.11 28.16 21.35
CA LYS A 119 -1.10 28.96 20.62
C LYS A 119 -0.58 29.42 19.25
N ALA A 120 0.67 29.89 19.18
CA ALA A 120 1.29 30.30 17.92
C ALA A 120 1.48 29.11 16.95
N GLU A 121 1.85 27.94 17.47
CA GLU A 121 1.99 26.70 16.69
C GLU A 121 0.65 26.20 16.15
N GLU A 122 -0.41 26.22 16.97
CA GLU A 122 -1.77 25.87 16.52
C GLU A 122 -2.33 26.85 15.47
N GLU A 123 -2.14 28.17 15.67
CA GLU A 123 -2.58 29.17 14.69
C GLU A 123 -1.81 29.05 13.35
N ALA A 124 -0.51 28.74 13.41
CA ALA A 124 0.30 28.48 12.21
C ALA A 124 -0.15 27.19 11.49
N ARG A 125 -0.42 26.10 12.23
CA ARG A 125 -0.93 24.85 11.69
C ARG A 125 -2.27 25.04 10.96
N LEU A 126 -3.23 25.71 11.61
CA LEU A 126 -4.56 25.96 11.03
C LEU A 126 -4.50 26.81 9.76
N LYS A 127 -3.62 27.82 9.70
CA LYS A 127 -3.40 28.63 8.49
C LYS A 127 -2.79 27.82 7.36
N ALA A 128 -1.80 26.97 7.65
CA ALA A 128 -1.18 26.09 6.66
C ALA A 128 -2.16 25.05 6.12
N GLU A 129 -3.03 24.50 6.98
CA GLU A 129 -4.09 23.55 6.60
C GLU A 129 -5.15 24.21 5.70
N GLU A 130 -5.59 25.44 6.02
CA GLU A 130 -6.53 26.19 5.19
C GLU A 130 -5.92 26.60 3.83
N GLU A 131 -4.67 27.06 3.80
CA GLU A 131 -3.98 27.40 2.55
C GLU A 131 -3.77 26.15 1.66
N ALA A 132 -3.44 25.00 2.26
CA ALA A 132 -3.33 23.72 1.55
C ALA A 132 -4.69 23.26 1.00
N ARG A 133 -5.77 23.38 1.78
CA ARG A 133 -7.15 23.05 1.36
C ARG A 133 -7.58 23.89 0.15
N LEU A 134 -7.37 25.21 0.21
CA LEU A 134 -7.76 26.13 -0.87
C LEU A 134 -6.99 25.84 -2.17
N LYS A 135 -5.69 25.55 -2.09
CA LYS A 135 -4.88 25.15 -3.27
C LYS A 135 -5.35 23.83 -3.86
N ALA A 136 -5.64 22.83 -3.02
CA ALA A 136 -6.17 21.54 -3.48
C ALA A 136 -7.55 21.66 -4.14
N GLU A 137 -8.43 22.52 -3.62
CA GLU A 137 -9.75 22.80 -4.19
C GLU A 137 -9.64 23.51 -5.56
N GLU A 138 -8.77 24.50 -5.71
CA GLU A 138 -8.52 25.18 -6.99
C GLU A 138 -7.87 24.24 -8.03
N GLU A 139 -6.88 23.44 -7.63
CA GLU A 139 -6.24 22.46 -8.51
C GLU A 139 -7.24 21.37 -8.97
N ALA A 140 -8.10 20.90 -8.07
CA ALA A 140 -9.17 19.96 -8.40
C ALA A 140 -10.21 20.57 -9.36
N ARG A 141 -10.60 21.84 -9.17
CA ARG A 141 -11.50 22.57 -10.07
C ARG A 141 -10.93 22.68 -11.48
N LEU A 142 -9.67 23.11 -11.60
CA LEU A 142 -8.98 23.26 -12.90
C LEU A 142 -8.84 21.92 -13.63
N LYS A 143 -8.50 20.85 -12.92
CA LYS A 143 -8.44 19.49 -13.48
C LYS A 143 -9.80 19.00 -13.97
N ALA A 144 -10.87 19.25 -13.21
CA ALA A 144 -12.23 18.88 -13.60
C ALA A 144 -12.72 19.65 -14.85
N GLU A 145 -12.37 20.94 -14.95
CA GLU A 145 -12.69 21.78 -16.12
C GLU A 145 -11.94 21.32 -17.38
N GLU A 146 -10.65 20.99 -17.26
CA GLU A 146 -9.86 20.45 -18.37
C GLU A 146 -10.33 19.04 -18.80
N GLU A 147 -10.63 18.15 -17.85
CA GLU A 147 -11.16 16.82 -18.17
C GLU A 147 -12.54 16.89 -18.84
N ALA A 148 -13.40 17.84 -18.42
CA ALA A 148 -14.68 18.10 -19.07
C ALA A 148 -14.50 18.63 -20.52
N ARG A 149 -13.56 19.56 -20.73
CA ARG A 149 -13.23 20.09 -22.07
C ARG A 149 -12.75 18.98 -23.01
N LEU A 150 -11.80 18.15 -22.56
CA LEU A 150 -11.23 17.06 -23.35
C LEU A 150 -12.28 16.00 -23.71
N LYS A 151 -13.19 15.66 -22.78
CA LYS A 151 -14.31 14.74 -23.05
C LYS A 151 -15.27 15.30 -24.10
N ALA A 152 -15.62 16.59 -24.01
CA ALA A 152 -16.49 17.24 -24.99
C ALA A 152 -15.85 17.30 -26.40
N GLU A 153 -14.54 17.54 -26.47
CA GLU A 153 -13.77 17.53 -27.72
C GLU A 153 -13.68 16.12 -28.34
N GLU A 154 -13.41 15.09 -27.53
CA GLU A 154 -13.40 13.70 -27.99
C GLU A 154 -14.80 13.20 -28.43
N GLU A 155 -15.85 13.53 -27.69
CA GLU A 155 -17.23 13.20 -28.06
C GLU A 155 -17.66 13.89 -29.36
N ALA A 156 -17.25 15.15 -29.57
CA ALA A 156 -17.48 15.86 -30.83
C ALA A 156 -16.71 15.23 -32.00
N ARG A 157 -15.43 14.83 -31.79
CA ARG A 157 -14.62 14.14 -32.81
C ARG A 157 -15.24 12.80 -33.21
N LEU A 158 -15.64 11.98 -32.25
CA LEU A 158 -16.24 10.67 -32.50
C LEU A 158 -17.58 10.77 -33.25
N LYS A 159 -18.43 11.75 -32.92
CA LYS A 159 -19.68 12.01 -33.67
C LYS A 159 -19.40 12.43 -35.12
N ALA A 160 -18.42 13.30 -35.34
CA ALA A 160 -18.03 13.72 -36.69
C ALA A 160 -17.45 12.57 -37.52
N GLU A 161 -16.66 11.68 -36.90
CA GLU A 161 -16.10 10.49 -37.53
C GLU A 161 -17.18 9.45 -37.88
N GLU A 162 -18.15 9.23 -36.99
CA GLU A 162 -19.30 8.35 -37.25
C GLU A 162 -20.23 8.91 -38.34
N GLU A 163 -20.53 10.21 -38.32
CA GLU A 163 -21.33 10.85 -39.36
C GLU A 163 -20.63 10.80 -40.74
N ALA A 164 -19.31 10.95 -40.77
CA ALA A 164 -18.51 10.77 -41.99
C ALA A 164 -18.51 9.32 -42.49
N ARG A 165 -18.38 8.33 -41.58
CA ARG A 165 -18.43 6.89 -41.91
C ARG A 165 -19.79 6.52 -42.51
N LEU A 166 -20.89 6.94 -41.88
CA LEU A 166 -22.25 6.63 -42.33
C LEU A 166 -22.55 7.22 -43.72
N LYS A 167 -22.09 8.45 -44.00
CA LYS A 167 -22.21 9.06 -45.34
C LYS A 167 -21.40 8.30 -46.39
N ALA A 168 -20.17 7.90 -46.08
CA ALA A 168 -19.34 7.09 -46.98
C ALA A 168 -19.92 5.69 -47.25
N GLU A 169 -20.52 5.06 -46.24
CA GLU A 169 -21.20 3.76 -46.37
C GLU A 169 -22.47 3.87 -47.22
N GLU A 170 -23.29 4.91 -47.02
CA GLU A 170 -24.46 5.18 -47.85
C GLU A 170 -24.09 5.50 -49.32
N GLU A 171 -23.07 6.34 -49.54
CA GLU A 171 -22.58 6.64 -50.89
C GLU A 171 -22.03 5.39 -51.60
N ALA A 172 -21.31 4.52 -50.87
CA ALA A 172 -20.84 3.24 -51.39
C ALA A 172 -22.00 2.28 -51.72
N ARG A 173 -23.03 2.19 -50.86
CA ARG A 173 -24.23 1.38 -51.08
C ARG A 173 -24.97 1.83 -52.34
N LEU A 174 -25.22 3.13 -52.50
CA LEU A 174 -25.91 3.69 -53.65
C LEU A 174 -25.17 3.44 -54.96
N LYS A 175 -23.84 3.57 -54.97
CA LYS A 175 -22.99 3.24 -56.14
C LYS A 175 -23.06 1.75 -56.49
N ALA A 176 -23.01 0.86 -55.49
CA ALA A 176 -23.11 -0.58 -55.72
C ALA A 176 -24.50 -0.99 -56.23
N GLU A 177 -25.57 -0.36 -55.74
CA GLU A 177 -26.94 -0.58 -56.21
C GLU A 177 -27.15 -0.09 -57.66
N GLU A 178 -26.61 1.08 -58.01
CA GLU A 178 -26.64 1.58 -59.39
C GLU A 178 -25.81 0.71 -60.35
N GLU A 179 -24.61 0.29 -59.96
CA GLU A 179 -23.78 -0.60 -60.77
C GLU A 179 -24.45 -1.98 -60.98
N ALA A 180 -25.11 -2.51 -59.94
CA ALA A 180 -25.89 -3.75 -60.05
C ALA A 180 -27.11 -3.59 -60.96
N ARG A 181 -27.84 -2.46 -60.87
CA ARG A 181 -28.98 -2.14 -61.75
C ARG A 181 -28.56 -2.07 -63.22
N LEU A 182 -27.47 -1.35 -63.52
CA LEU A 182 -26.95 -1.20 -64.89
C LEU A 182 -26.51 -2.56 -65.49
N LYS A 183 -25.84 -3.41 -64.72
CA LYS A 183 -25.48 -4.77 -65.15
C LYS A 183 -26.71 -5.64 -65.44
N ALA A 184 -27.73 -5.58 -64.58
CA ALA A 184 -28.98 -6.32 -64.78
C ALA A 184 -29.76 -5.84 -66.02
N GLU A 185 -29.78 -4.53 -66.27
CA GLU A 185 -30.40 -3.93 -67.46
C GLU A 185 -29.67 -4.32 -68.75
N GLU A 186 -28.33 -4.31 -68.75
CA GLU A 186 -27.52 -4.77 -69.88
C GLU A 186 -27.69 -6.28 -70.15
N GLU A 187 -27.67 -7.12 -69.12
CA GLU A 187 -27.90 -8.56 -69.25
C GLU A 187 -29.31 -8.86 -69.78
N ALA A 188 -30.33 -8.12 -69.34
CA ALA A 188 -31.68 -8.22 -69.86
C ALA A 188 -31.79 -7.80 -71.33
N ARG A 189 -31.12 -6.69 -71.72
CA ARG A 189 -31.07 -6.21 -73.11
C ARG A 189 -30.43 -7.25 -74.03
N LEU A 190 -29.28 -7.80 -73.65
CA LEU A 190 -28.56 -8.81 -74.45
C LEU A 190 -29.39 -10.10 -74.64
N LYS A 191 -30.09 -10.56 -73.59
CA LYS A 191 -31.00 -11.72 -73.69
C LYS A 191 -32.18 -11.45 -74.63
N ALA A 192 -32.79 -10.26 -74.55
CA ALA A 192 -33.89 -9.87 -75.43
C ALA A 192 -33.45 -9.75 -76.91
N GLU A 193 -32.24 -9.23 -77.16
CA GLU A 193 -31.64 -9.14 -78.50
C GLU A 193 -31.33 -10.53 -79.08
N GLU A 194 -30.78 -11.45 -78.27
CA GLU A 194 -30.54 -12.84 -78.69
C GLU A 194 -31.85 -13.60 -78.96
N GLU A 195 -32.86 -13.46 -78.09
CA GLU A 195 -34.16 -14.09 -78.29
C GLU A 195 -34.87 -13.55 -79.55
N ALA A 196 -34.76 -12.24 -79.82
CA ALA A 196 -35.27 -11.64 -81.05
C ALA A 196 -34.53 -12.15 -82.30
N ARG A 197 -33.19 -12.27 -82.25
CA ARG A 197 -32.37 -12.81 -83.34
C ARG A 197 -32.76 -14.26 -83.67
N LEU A 198 -32.89 -15.11 -82.65
CA LEU A 198 -33.26 -16.52 -82.82
C LEU A 198 -34.66 -16.69 -83.41
N LYS A 199 -35.64 -15.87 -82.99
CA LYS A 199 -36.99 -15.86 -83.59
C LYS A 199 -36.97 -15.43 -85.06
N ALA A 200 -36.20 -14.39 -85.40
CA ALA A 200 -36.06 -13.92 -86.78
C ALA A 200 -35.37 -14.97 -87.68
N GLU A 201 -34.36 -15.68 -87.17
CA GLU A 201 -33.68 -16.77 -87.88
C GLU A 201 -34.62 -17.98 -88.10
N GLU A 202 -35.42 -18.36 -87.11
CA GLU A 202 -36.41 -19.42 -87.23
C GLU A 202 -37.55 -19.05 -88.21
N GLU A 203 -38.07 -17.82 -88.14
CA GLU A 203 -39.09 -17.34 -89.08
C GLU A 203 -38.56 -17.28 -90.52
N ALA A 204 -37.31 -16.86 -90.72
CA ALA A 204 -36.64 -16.88 -92.02
C ALA A 204 -36.44 -18.32 -92.54
N ARG A 205 -36.03 -19.26 -91.67
CA ARG A 205 -35.88 -20.68 -92.02
C ARG A 205 -37.20 -21.29 -92.45
N LEU A 206 -38.28 -21.07 -91.70
CA LEU A 206 -39.61 -21.59 -92.00
C LEU A 206 -40.17 -21.04 -93.33
N LYS A 207 -39.98 -19.74 -93.61
CA LYS A 207 -40.35 -19.14 -94.90
C LYS A 207 -39.55 -19.74 -96.07
N ALA A 208 -38.25 -19.95 -95.90
CA ALA A 208 -37.42 -20.57 -96.93
C ALA A 208 -37.79 -22.05 -97.17
N GLU A 209 -38.15 -22.79 -96.11
CA GLU A 209 -38.63 -24.17 -96.20
C GLU A 209 -40.00 -24.26 -96.88
N GLU A 210 -40.93 -23.34 -96.59
CA GLU A 210 -42.23 -23.25 -97.25
C GLU A 210 -42.11 -22.83 -98.72
N GLU A 211 -41.26 -21.85 -99.04
CA GLU A 211 -41.01 -21.43 -100.43
C GLU A 211 -40.35 -22.57 -101.24
N ALA A 212 -39.43 -23.33 -100.63
CA ALA A 212 -38.85 -24.52 -101.23
C ALA A 212 -39.88 -25.64 -101.42
N ARG A 213 -40.78 -25.86 -100.44
CA ARG A 213 -41.88 -26.84 -100.55
C ARG A 213 -42.84 -26.48 -101.67
N LEU A 214 -43.25 -25.22 -101.76
CA LEU A 214 -44.17 -24.73 -102.81
C LEU A 214 -43.54 -24.82 -104.20
N LYS A 215 -42.25 -24.49 -104.35
CA LYS A 215 -41.51 -24.69 -105.62
C LYS A 215 -41.40 -26.17 -106.00
N ALA A 216 -41.11 -27.05 -105.04
CA ALA A 216 -41.05 -28.49 -105.27
C ALA A 216 -42.44 -29.08 -105.60
N GLU A 217 -43.51 -28.57 -104.99
CA GLU A 217 -44.89 -28.96 -105.27
C GLU A 217 -45.37 -28.45 -106.64
N GLU A 218 -45.01 -27.23 -107.05
CA GLU A 218 -45.28 -26.71 -108.39
C GLU A 218 -44.45 -27.43 -109.46
N GLU A 219 -43.16 -27.70 -109.22
CA GLU A 219 -42.33 -28.48 -110.14
C GLU A 219 -42.84 -29.93 -110.25
N ALA A 220 -43.31 -30.52 -109.14
CA ALA A 220 -43.98 -31.83 -109.15
C ALA A 220 -45.34 -31.79 -109.86
N ARG A 221 -46.13 -30.71 -109.70
CA ARG A 221 -47.41 -30.52 -110.41
C ARG A 221 -47.17 -30.37 -111.91
N LEU A 222 -46.19 -29.56 -112.33
CA LEU A 222 -45.83 -29.39 -113.74
C LEU A 222 -45.27 -30.67 -114.35
N LYS A 223 -44.45 -31.44 -113.62
CA LYS A 223 -44.00 -32.77 -114.05
C LYS A 223 -45.15 -33.78 -114.08
N ALA A 224 -46.11 -33.71 -113.17
CA ALA A 224 -47.29 -34.57 -113.17
C ALA A 224 -48.30 -34.18 -114.25
N GLU A 225 -48.40 -32.90 -114.61
CA GLU A 225 -49.22 -32.37 -115.71
C GLU A 225 -48.57 -32.65 -117.07
N GLU A 226 -47.24 -32.56 -117.18
CA GLU A 226 -46.50 -33.01 -118.36
C GLU A 226 -46.50 -34.53 -118.48
N GLU A 227 -46.31 -35.30 -117.41
CA GLU A 227 -46.55 -36.74 -117.41
C GLU A 227 -48.01 -37.05 -117.73
N ALA A 228 -49.01 -36.30 -117.25
CA ALA A 228 -50.40 -36.54 -117.58
C ALA A 228 -50.74 -36.15 -119.03
N ARG A 229 -50.11 -35.12 -119.59
CA ARG A 229 -50.20 -34.77 -121.02
C ARG A 229 -49.55 -35.84 -121.88
N LEU A 230 -48.33 -36.26 -121.53
CA LEU A 230 -47.62 -37.35 -122.20
C LEU A 230 -48.33 -38.69 -122.02
N LYS A 231 -48.97 -38.96 -120.87
CA LYS A 231 -49.82 -40.13 -120.63
C LYS A 231 -51.23 -39.98 -121.19
N ALA A 232 -51.68 -38.81 -121.59
CA ALA A 232 -52.94 -38.61 -122.32
C ALA A 232 -52.71 -38.70 -123.84
N GLU A 233 -51.56 -38.21 -124.32
CA GLU A 233 -51.05 -38.43 -125.67
C GLU A 233 -50.63 -39.88 -125.87
N GLU A 234 -50.00 -40.50 -124.86
CA GLU A 234 -49.71 -41.93 -124.81
C GLU A 234 -50.92 -42.77 -124.41
N GLU A 235 -51.95 -42.29 -123.68
CA GLU A 235 -53.25 -42.99 -123.62
C GLU A 235 -54.06 -42.80 -124.92
N ALA A 236 -53.83 -41.77 -125.73
CA ALA A 236 -54.43 -41.68 -127.06
C ALA A 236 -53.71 -42.66 -128.00
N ARG A 237 -52.37 -42.69 -127.97
CA ARG A 237 -51.55 -43.65 -128.71
C ARG A 237 -51.81 -45.09 -128.24
N LEU A 238 -51.91 -45.33 -126.93
CA LEU A 238 -52.23 -46.62 -126.33
C LEU A 238 -53.73 -46.93 -126.35
N LYS A 239 -54.68 -46.01 -126.50
CA LYS A 239 -56.06 -46.45 -126.85
C LYS A 239 -56.10 -46.96 -128.29
N ALA A 240 -55.27 -46.41 -129.18
CA ALA A 240 -55.02 -46.98 -130.52
C ALA A 240 -54.09 -48.23 -130.52
N GLU A 241 -53.21 -48.41 -129.51
CA GLU A 241 -52.25 -49.52 -129.44
C GLU A 241 -52.66 -50.62 -128.43
N GLU A 242 -53.59 -50.38 -127.51
CA GLU A 242 -54.13 -51.32 -126.51
C GLU A 242 -55.48 -51.89 -126.95
N GLU A 243 -56.22 -51.22 -127.86
CA GLU A 243 -57.09 -51.96 -128.80
C GLU A 243 -56.29 -53.03 -129.58
N ALA A 244 -54.98 -52.85 -129.77
CA ALA A 244 -54.09 -53.81 -130.42
C ALA A 244 -53.22 -54.66 -129.46
N ARG A 245 -53.13 -54.34 -128.16
CA ARG A 245 -52.12 -54.91 -127.24
C ARG A 245 -52.59 -55.08 -125.78
N ARG A 246 -53.87 -55.41 -125.58
CA ARG A 246 -54.43 -55.73 -124.25
C ARG A 246 -53.95 -57.09 -123.70
N ALA A 247 -52.65 -57.20 -123.38
CA ALA A 247 -51.99 -58.42 -122.88
C ALA A 247 -50.72 -58.14 -121.97
N GLU A 248 -50.74 -58.62 -120.70
CA GLU A 248 -49.60 -59.01 -119.77
C GLU A 248 -48.89 -57.95 -118.80
N GLU A 249 -48.11 -58.32 -117.70
CA GLU A 249 -47.89 -57.59 -116.34
C GLU A 249 -46.40 -57.33 -115.77
N SER A 250 -46.18 -56.96 -114.46
CA SER A 250 -44.99 -56.25 -113.81
C SER A 250 -44.47 -56.65 -112.34
N ALA A 251 -43.61 -55.86 -111.63
CA ALA A 251 -42.82 -56.20 -110.36
C ALA A 251 -42.73 -55.11 -109.18
N LYS A 252 -42.30 -55.43 -107.90
CA LYS A 252 -42.56 -54.62 -106.63
C LYS A 252 -41.62 -54.78 -105.31
N LYS A 253 -41.24 -53.70 -104.50
CA LYS A 253 -40.88 -53.54 -102.98
C LYS A 253 -39.41 -53.85 -102.38
N VAL A 254 -38.79 -53.57 -101.15
CA VAL A 254 -38.84 -52.86 -99.75
C VAL A 254 -37.49 -53.12 -98.85
N LYS A 255 -36.88 -52.69 -97.65
CA LYS A 255 -36.86 -51.84 -96.32
C LYS A 255 -35.38 -51.81 -95.62
N GLN A 256 -34.84 -51.46 -94.36
CA GLN A 256 -34.89 -50.65 -93.03
C GLN A 256 -33.53 -50.86 -92.14
N GLY A 257 -33.00 -50.40 -90.91
CA GLY A 257 -33.17 -49.53 -89.64
C GLY A 257 -31.98 -49.62 -88.51
N GLY A 258 -31.90 -48.89 -87.31
CA GLY A 258 -30.75 -48.91 -86.24
C GLY A 258 -30.85 -48.19 -84.78
N ARG A 259 -29.87 -48.25 -83.76
CA ARG A 259 -29.94 -47.68 -82.29
C ARG A 259 -28.71 -47.75 -81.19
N LEU A 260 -28.73 -46.99 -80.01
CA LEU A 260 -28.08 -47.07 -78.56
C LEU A 260 -26.59 -46.54 -78.15
N PHE A 261 -25.97 -46.31 -76.89
CA PHE A 261 -26.24 -45.97 -75.38
C PHE A 261 -24.94 -45.75 -74.37
N GLY A 262 -24.98 -45.27 -73.04
CA GLY A 262 -23.81 -45.18 -72.00
C GLY A 262 -23.93 -44.51 -70.51
N ARG A 263 -22.97 -44.61 -69.48
CA ARG A 263 -22.98 -43.98 -68.02
C ARG A 263 -21.80 -44.16 -66.89
N LYS A 264 -21.62 -43.28 -65.80
CA LYS A 264 -21.16 -43.44 -64.28
C LYS A 264 -20.02 -42.56 -63.48
N LYS A 265 -19.72 -42.73 -62.11
CA LYS A 265 -19.19 -41.70 -61.05
C LYS A 265 -18.51 -42.14 -59.62
N ASP A 266 -17.88 -41.22 -58.78
CA ASP A 266 -17.54 -41.09 -57.24
C ASP A 266 -16.07 -41.33 -56.59
N LYS A 267 -15.48 -40.96 -55.36
CA LYS A 267 -15.75 -40.54 -53.89
C LYS A 267 -14.66 -39.59 -53.11
N ILE A 268 -14.34 -39.67 -51.74
CA ILE A 268 -13.73 -38.65 -50.73
C ILE A 268 -12.88 -39.19 -49.47
N GLU A 269 -11.88 -38.49 -48.79
CA GLU A 269 -11.58 -38.39 -47.26
C GLU A 269 -10.35 -37.54 -46.64
N LYS A 270 -9.98 -37.62 -45.30
CA LYS A 270 -9.24 -36.65 -44.35
C LYS A 270 -8.01 -37.18 -43.49
N ASN A 271 -7.19 -36.31 -42.78
CA ASN A 271 -6.81 -36.37 -41.29
C ASN A 271 -5.72 -35.36 -40.70
N ASN A 272 -5.28 -35.49 -39.41
CA ASN A 272 -4.65 -34.46 -38.49
C ASN A 272 -3.43 -34.92 -37.57
N ALA A 273 -2.94 -34.12 -36.58
CA ALA A 273 -1.58 -34.16 -35.91
C ALA A 273 -1.46 -34.47 -34.37
N ASN A 274 -0.24 -34.41 -33.76
CA ASN A 274 0.08 -34.56 -32.30
C ASN A 274 1.57 -34.18 -31.91
N SER A 275 2.07 -34.40 -30.66
CA SER A 275 2.20 -33.41 -29.54
C SER A 275 3.29 -33.74 -28.45
N ASN A 276 3.58 -32.79 -27.51
CA ASN A 276 4.26 -32.90 -26.16
C ASN A 276 5.80 -33.18 -25.99
N SER A 277 6.34 -33.23 -24.75
CA SER A 277 6.92 -32.11 -23.93
C SER A 277 7.74 -32.54 -22.65
N GLU A 278 8.56 -31.65 -22.01
CA GLU A 278 9.27 -31.81 -20.69
C GLU A 278 9.05 -30.59 -19.74
N LYS A 279 9.08 -30.71 -18.39
CA LYS A 279 8.83 -29.55 -17.48
C LYS A 279 9.49 -29.37 -16.07
N LYS A 280 9.91 -30.39 -15.28
CA LYS A 280 10.08 -30.17 -13.80
C LYS A 280 11.25 -29.28 -13.32
N GLN A 281 12.49 -29.45 -13.79
CA GLN A 281 13.61 -28.59 -13.36
C GLN A 281 13.47 -27.11 -13.81
N GLY A 282 12.62 -26.85 -14.80
CA GLY A 282 12.39 -25.50 -15.33
C GLY A 282 11.61 -24.56 -14.41
N LEU A 283 11.06 -25.02 -13.28
CA LEU A 283 10.22 -24.18 -12.42
C LEU A 283 11.05 -23.18 -11.61
N PHE A 284 11.92 -23.62 -10.70
CA PHE A 284 12.77 -22.72 -9.91
C PHE A 284 13.70 -21.87 -10.81
N ALA A 285 14.26 -22.45 -11.87
CA ALA A 285 15.06 -21.73 -12.86
C ALA A 285 14.32 -20.55 -13.51
N ARG A 286 13.00 -20.68 -13.77
CA ARG A 286 12.16 -19.55 -14.23
C ARG A 286 11.90 -18.50 -13.16
N LEU A 287 11.81 -18.85 -11.86
CA LEU A 287 11.68 -17.86 -10.79
C LEU A 287 12.95 -17.02 -10.68
N LYS A 288 14.11 -17.68 -10.64
CA LYS A 288 15.44 -17.06 -10.65
C LYS A 288 15.68 -16.19 -11.89
N SER A 289 15.24 -16.66 -13.06
CA SER A 289 15.26 -15.85 -14.30
C SER A 289 14.29 -14.67 -14.26
N GLY A 290 13.10 -14.85 -13.71
CA GLY A 290 12.07 -13.82 -13.52
C GLY A 290 12.31 -12.91 -12.32
N LEU A 291 13.50 -12.96 -11.73
CA LEU A 291 13.99 -12.02 -10.71
C LEU A 291 15.36 -11.42 -11.11
N SER A 292 15.90 -11.71 -12.31
CA SER A 292 17.32 -11.45 -12.62
C SER A 292 17.74 -9.99 -12.41
N LYS A 293 16.94 -9.03 -12.88
CA LYS A 293 17.21 -7.59 -12.73
C LYS A 293 17.16 -7.13 -11.28
N THR A 294 16.23 -7.65 -10.48
CA THR A 294 16.15 -7.34 -9.05
C THR A 294 17.32 -7.99 -8.31
N ARG A 295 17.73 -9.22 -8.70
CA ARG A 295 18.94 -9.89 -8.18
C ARG A 295 20.24 -9.18 -8.57
N GLU A 296 20.31 -8.58 -9.75
CA GLU A 296 21.44 -7.77 -10.22
C GLU A 296 21.61 -6.50 -9.38
N ASN A 297 20.53 -5.73 -9.14
CA ASN A 297 20.60 -4.54 -8.29
C ASN A 297 20.76 -4.90 -6.80
N LEU A 298 19.84 -5.68 -6.23
CA LEU A 298 19.75 -5.90 -4.79
C LEU A 298 20.81 -6.89 -4.31
N ALA A 299 20.77 -8.13 -4.78
CA ALA A 299 21.64 -9.17 -4.23
C ALA A 299 23.08 -9.06 -4.72
N SER A 300 23.32 -8.74 -6.00
CA SER A 300 24.69 -8.61 -6.54
C SER A 300 25.36 -7.32 -6.09
N GLY A 301 24.60 -6.22 -5.95
CA GLY A 301 25.08 -4.98 -5.31
C GLY A 301 25.54 -5.23 -3.87
N ILE A 302 24.67 -5.77 -3.02
CA ILE A 302 24.98 -6.09 -1.62
C ILE A 302 26.12 -7.13 -1.51
N THR A 303 26.13 -8.16 -2.35
CA THR A 303 27.23 -9.15 -2.39
C THR A 303 28.56 -8.51 -2.78
N THR A 304 28.56 -7.48 -3.65
CA THR A 304 29.78 -6.77 -4.03
C THR A 304 30.32 -5.92 -2.88
N LEU A 305 29.46 -5.20 -2.14
CA LEU A 305 29.85 -4.48 -0.93
C LEU A 305 30.42 -5.43 0.13
N LEU A 306 29.69 -6.49 0.46
CA LEU A 306 30.08 -7.49 1.46
C LEU A 306 31.29 -8.37 1.05
N ILE A 307 31.76 -8.31 -0.19
CA ILE A 307 33.01 -8.98 -0.62
C ILE A 307 34.16 -7.97 -0.77
N GLY A 308 33.85 -6.70 -1.05
CA GLY A 308 34.84 -5.63 -1.12
C GLY A 308 35.45 -5.33 0.25
N GLU A 309 34.61 -5.25 1.29
CA GLU A 309 35.07 -4.84 2.62
C GLU A 309 35.65 -5.94 3.50
N LYS A 310 36.61 -5.54 4.34
CA LYS A 310 37.39 -6.45 5.21
C LYS A 310 36.87 -6.53 6.64
N LYS A 311 35.99 -5.63 7.03
CA LYS A 311 35.39 -5.50 8.35
C LYS A 311 33.94 -5.09 8.18
N ILE A 312 33.12 -5.42 9.16
CA ILE A 312 31.75 -4.92 9.26
C ILE A 312 31.77 -3.82 10.32
N ASP A 313 31.28 -2.65 9.93
CA ASP A 313 31.13 -1.45 10.74
C ASP A 313 30.02 -0.56 10.15
N ASP A 314 29.78 0.58 10.79
CA ASP A 314 28.63 1.43 10.54
C ASP A 314 28.63 2.01 9.11
N GLU A 315 29.81 2.29 8.53
CA GLU A 315 29.95 2.76 7.13
C GLU A 315 29.42 1.71 6.13
N LEU A 316 29.72 0.43 6.34
CA LEU A 316 29.17 -0.67 5.54
C LEU A 316 27.66 -0.86 5.75
N LEU A 317 27.10 -0.47 6.90
CA LEU A 317 25.66 -0.50 7.15
C LEU A 317 24.92 0.68 6.50
N GLU A 318 25.52 1.88 6.43
CA GLU A 318 24.98 3.02 5.68
C GLU A 318 24.97 2.76 4.16
N ASP A 319 26.02 2.11 3.64
CA ASP A 319 26.09 1.67 2.24
C ASP A 319 25.03 0.58 1.94
N LEU A 320 24.79 -0.34 2.89
CA LEU A 320 23.73 -1.35 2.82
C LEU A 320 22.33 -0.73 2.87
N GLU A 321 22.08 0.26 3.73
CA GLU A 321 20.83 1.04 3.75
C GLU A 321 20.57 1.66 2.38
N THR A 322 21.60 2.28 1.79
CA THR A 322 21.53 2.89 0.47
C THR A 322 21.15 1.89 -0.63
N GLN A 323 21.75 0.69 -0.66
CA GLN A 323 21.36 -0.35 -1.64
C GLN A 323 19.93 -0.86 -1.45
N LEU A 324 19.50 -1.07 -0.20
CA LEU A 324 18.14 -1.53 0.11
C LEU A 324 17.10 -0.48 -0.36
N LEU A 325 17.33 0.80 -0.10
CA LEU A 325 16.48 1.89 -0.60
C LEU A 325 16.48 1.98 -2.14
N MET A 326 17.64 1.87 -2.79
CA MET A 326 17.75 1.85 -4.26
C MET A 326 17.01 0.67 -4.92
N ALA A 327 16.89 -0.46 -4.22
CA ALA A 327 16.12 -1.63 -4.65
C ALA A 327 14.61 -1.54 -4.40
N ASP A 328 14.11 -0.38 -3.93
CA ASP A 328 12.70 -0.13 -3.55
C ASP A 328 12.22 -0.93 -2.32
N VAL A 329 13.13 -1.41 -1.45
CA VAL A 329 12.78 -2.15 -0.21
C VAL A 329 11.92 -1.32 0.75
N GLY A 330 12.02 0.02 0.69
CA GLY A 330 11.16 0.96 1.41
C GLY A 330 11.63 1.25 2.84
N ILE A 331 11.46 2.49 3.29
CA ILE A 331 12.06 3.04 4.52
C ILE A 331 11.71 2.20 5.76
N ASP A 332 10.42 1.96 6.02
CA ASP A 332 9.92 1.17 7.17
C ASP A 332 10.51 -0.25 7.25
N ALA A 333 10.96 -0.82 6.12
CA ALA A 333 11.59 -2.13 6.04
C ALA A 333 13.12 -2.03 6.13
N THR A 334 13.76 -1.12 5.38
CA THR A 334 15.21 -0.90 5.44
C THR A 334 15.67 -0.53 6.84
N THR A 335 15.08 0.51 7.45
CA THR A 335 15.47 0.95 8.80
C THR A 335 15.27 -0.16 9.83
N HIS A 336 14.30 -1.06 9.64
CA HIS A 336 14.12 -2.24 10.49
C HIS A 336 15.25 -3.27 10.34
N ILE A 337 15.66 -3.58 9.11
CA ILE A 337 16.77 -4.49 8.79
C ILE A 337 18.07 -3.94 9.39
N ILE A 338 18.39 -2.67 9.09
CA ILE A 338 19.62 -2.00 9.56
C ILE A 338 19.64 -1.94 11.09
N THR A 339 18.53 -1.57 11.73
CA THR A 339 18.41 -1.56 13.21
C THR A 339 18.67 -2.93 13.86
N ASP A 340 18.35 -4.04 13.19
CA ASP A 340 18.70 -5.37 13.71
C ASP A 340 20.19 -5.68 13.46
N LEU A 341 20.70 -5.41 12.26
CA LEU A 341 22.11 -5.65 11.90
C LEU A 341 23.08 -4.87 12.79
N THR A 342 22.84 -3.57 13.08
CA THR A 342 23.64 -2.80 14.05
C THR A 342 23.63 -3.47 15.42
N LYS A 343 22.46 -3.91 15.92
CA LYS A 343 22.36 -4.59 17.21
C LYS A 343 23.03 -5.96 17.26
N ARG A 344 23.23 -6.62 16.11
CA ARG A 344 24.03 -7.86 16.00
C ARG A 344 25.52 -7.57 15.91
N LEU A 345 25.90 -6.47 15.25
CA LEU A 345 27.27 -5.95 15.21
C LEU A 345 27.76 -5.56 16.60
N ASP A 346 26.97 -4.79 17.36
CA ASP A 346 27.23 -4.42 18.77
C ASP A 346 27.54 -5.66 19.64
N ARG A 347 26.83 -6.77 19.38
CA ARG A 347 26.96 -8.04 20.10
C ARG A 347 28.07 -8.95 19.56
N ASN A 348 28.84 -8.49 18.57
CA ASN A 348 29.89 -9.23 17.88
C ASN A 348 29.37 -10.54 17.24
N GLU A 349 28.09 -10.59 16.86
CA GLU A 349 27.48 -11.73 16.19
C GLU A 349 27.87 -11.76 14.70
N LEU A 350 28.00 -10.59 14.08
CA LEU A 350 28.41 -10.39 12.68
C LEU A 350 29.95 -10.41 12.51
N THR A 351 30.59 -11.55 12.80
CA THR A 351 32.06 -11.67 12.76
C THR A 351 32.69 -11.65 11.37
N ASP A 352 31.89 -11.85 10.33
CA ASP A 352 32.33 -12.06 8.96
C ASP A 352 31.18 -11.79 7.98
N THR A 353 31.52 -11.61 6.71
CA THR A 353 30.59 -11.14 5.69
C THR A 353 29.60 -12.21 5.22
N GLN A 354 29.89 -13.49 5.48
CA GLN A 354 28.91 -14.57 5.31
C GLN A 354 27.80 -14.44 6.37
N LYS A 355 28.16 -14.24 7.66
CA LYS A 355 27.16 -14.01 8.72
C LYS A 355 26.34 -12.73 8.52
N ALA A 356 26.94 -11.66 7.97
CA ALA A 356 26.17 -10.47 7.60
C ALA A 356 25.12 -10.78 6.51
N MET A 357 25.51 -11.54 5.48
CA MET A 357 24.60 -12.01 4.44
C MET A 357 23.51 -12.97 4.98
N GLU A 358 23.85 -13.85 5.92
CA GLU A 358 22.89 -14.74 6.59
C GLU A 358 21.89 -13.95 7.46
N ALA A 359 22.37 -13.03 8.31
CA ALA A 359 21.51 -12.16 9.13
C ALA A 359 20.62 -11.23 8.30
N LEU A 360 21.09 -10.77 7.13
CA LEU A 360 20.27 -10.02 6.17
C LEU A 360 19.17 -10.91 5.56
N LYS A 361 19.50 -12.15 5.17
CA LYS A 361 18.52 -13.12 4.65
C LYS A 361 17.47 -13.46 5.69
N GLU A 362 17.86 -13.66 6.96
CA GLU A 362 16.93 -13.85 8.07
C GLU A 362 15.96 -12.67 8.22
N ASN A 363 16.48 -11.43 8.25
CA ASN A 363 15.65 -10.23 8.37
C ASN A 363 14.68 -10.07 7.19
N LEU A 364 15.14 -10.30 5.95
CA LEU A 364 14.29 -10.26 4.76
C LEU A 364 13.25 -11.40 4.73
N SER A 365 13.58 -12.58 5.26
CA SER A 365 12.63 -13.71 5.39
C SER A 365 11.56 -13.39 6.44
N GLY A 366 11.96 -12.92 7.63
CA GLY A 366 11.04 -12.55 8.71
C GLY A 366 10.10 -11.37 8.39
N LEU A 367 10.41 -10.57 7.36
CA LEU A 367 9.46 -9.61 6.78
C LEU A 367 8.38 -10.28 5.91
N LEU A 368 8.71 -11.37 5.21
CA LEU A 368 7.84 -12.07 4.28
C LEU A 368 7.05 -13.23 4.91
N ASP A 369 7.61 -13.94 5.88
CA ASP A 369 7.02 -15.12 6.51
C ASP A 369 5.61 -14.87 7.09
N PRO A 370 5.31 -13.74 7.78
CA PRO A 370 3.95 -13.43 8.24
C PRO A 370 2.93 -13.26 7.10
N CYS A 371 3.41 -13.05 5.86
CA CYS A 371 2.60 -12.91 4.67
C CYS A 371 2.59 -14.17 3.78
N ASN A 372 3.38 -15.20 4.13
CA ASN A 372 3.49 -16.46 3.39
C ASN A 372 2.32 -17.42 3.74
N ILE A 373 1.11 -17.02 3.34
CA ILE A 373 -0.13 -17.75 3.63
C ILE A 373 -0.84 -18.08 2.30
N PRO A 374 -0.79 -19.35 1.82
CA PRO A 374 -1.40 -19.74 0.55
C PRO A 374 -2.92 -19.54 0.56
N LEU A 375 -3.51 -19.40 -0.63
CA LEU A 375 -4.96 -19.35 -0.79
C LEU A 375 -5.50 -20.79 -0.90
N GLU A 376 -6.12 -21.27 0.17
CA GLU A 376 -6.80 -22.58 0.21
C GLU A 376 -8.26 -22.43 -0.23
N ILE A 377 -8.71 -23.34 -1.11
CA ILE A 377 -10.09 -23.41 -1.58
C ILE A 377 -10.79 -24.56 -0.85
N PRO A 378 -11.74 -24.30 0.07
CA PRO A 378 -12.44 -25.33 0.82
C PRO A 378 -13.38 -26.13 -0.09
N GLU A 379 -13.72 -27.36 0.32
CA GLU A 379 -14.65 -28.21 -0.44
C GLU A 379 -16.09 -27.93 -0.02
N THR A 380 -16.65 -26.87 -0.60
CA THR A 380 -18.03 -26.39 -0.38
C THR A 380 -18.97 -26.75 -1.53
N LYS A 381 -20.29 -26.70 -1.28
CA LYS A 381 -21.31 -26.81 -2.34
C LYS A 381 -21.55 -25.51 -3.10
N ASP A 382 -21.17 -24.38 -2.49
CA ASP A 382 -21.26 -23.05 -3.07
C ASP A 382 -19.89 -22.61 -3.60
N PRO A 383 -19.84 -21.82 -4.69
CA PRO A 383 -18.59 -21.43 -5.34
C PRO A 383 -17.74 -20.51 -4.46
N PHE A 384 -16.44 -20.80 -4.35
CA PHE A 384 -15.51 -19.89 -3.71
C PHE A 384 -15.31 -18.64 -4.59
N VAL A 385 -15.67 -17.47 -4.05
CA VAL A 385 -15.71 -16.22 -4.82
C VAL A 385 -14.42 -15.42 -4.64
N ILE A 386 -13.62 -15.31 -5.71
CA ILE A 386 -12.42 -14.46 -5.78
C ILE A 386 -12.76 -13.18 -6.54
N LEU A 387 -12.77 -12.04 -5.84
CA LEU A 387 -12.93 -10.71 -6.45
C LEU A 387 -11.55 -10.11 -6.69
N VAL A 388 -11.15 -9.96 -7.96
CA VAL A 388 -9.81 -9.51 -8.34
C VAL A 388 -9.79 -8.01 -8.60
N VAL A 389 -9.10 -7.26 -7.73
CA VAL A 389 -9.07 -5.79 -7.72
C VAL A 389 -7.66 -5.25 -7.99
N GLY A 390 -7.54 -3.94 -8.21
CA GLY A 390 -6.28 -3.29 -8.58
C GLY A 390 -6.36 -2.44 -9.84
N VAL A 391 -5.27 -1.74 -10.15
CA VAL A 391 -5.26 -0.67 -11.17
C VAL A 391 -5.15 -1.19 -12.61
N ASN A 392 -5.46 -0.32 -13.56
CA ASN A 392 -5.20 -0.55 -14.98
C ASN A 392 -3.70 -0.78 -15.20
N GLY A 393 -3.35 -1.73 -16.08
CA GLY A 393 -1.97 -2.08 -16.36
C GLY A 393 -1.29 -3.00 -15.34
N ALA A 394 -1.82 -3.16 -14.11
CA ALA A 394 -1.25 -4.06 -13.09
C ALA A 394 -1.41 -5.56 -13.40
N GLY A 395 -2.16 -5.91 -14.45
CA GLY A 395 -2.25 -7.28 -14.96
C GLY A 395 -3.39 -8.13 -14.40
N LYS A 396 -4.49 -7.52 -13.94
CA LYS A 396 -5.68 -8.23 -13.40
C LYS A 396 -6.19 -9.34 -14.32
N THR A 397 -6.67 -9.00 -15.52
CA THR A 397 -7.25 -9.94 -16.50
C THR A 397 -6.26 -11.07 -16.86
N THR A 398 -4.97 -10.76 -16.98
CA THR A 398 -3.90 -11.76 -17.18
C THR A 398 -3.73 -12.67 -15.96
N THR A 399 -3.78 -12.13 -14.74
CA THR A 399 -3.71 -12.89 -13.49
C THR A 399 -4.91 -13.82 -13.35
N ILE A 400 -6.12 -13.36 -13.71
CA ILE A 400 -7.35 -14.15 -13.72
C ILE A 400 -7.22 -15.34 -14.69
N GLY A 401 -6.81 -15.10 -15.94
CA GLY A 401 -6.64 -16.16 -16.94
C GLY A 401 -5.62 -17.24 -16.51
N LYS A 402 -4.52 -16.82 -15.85
CA LYS A 402 -3.54 -17.75 -15.28
C LYS A 402 -4.06 -18.48 -14.04
N LEU A 403 -4.74 -17.79 -13.12
CA LEU A 403 -5.29 -18.36 -11.89
C LEU A 403 -6.41 -19.37 -12.18
N ALA A 404 -7.26 -19.07 -13.15
CA ALA A 404 -8.28 -19.99 -13.65
C ALA A 404 -7.65 -21.28 -14.20
N LYS A 405 -6.56 -21.18 -14.97
CA LYS A 405 -5.84 -22.37 -15.45
C LYS A 405 -5.15 -23.12 -14.32
N TYR A 406 -4.54 -22.42 -13.35
CA TYR A 406 -3.88 -23.00 -12.18
C TYR A 406 -4.84 -23.87 -11.35
N TYR A 407 -6.09 -23.43 -11.15
CA TYR A 407 -7.12 -24.24 -10.48
C TYR A 407 -7.69 -25.35 -11.36
N GLN A 408 -7.87 -25.10 -12.67
CA GLN A 408 -8.29 -26.16 -13.61
C GLN A 408 -7.26 -27.32 -13.66
N THR A 409 -5.95 -27.03 -13.57
CA THR A 409 -4.91 -28.07 -13.48
C THR A 409 -4.87 -28.82 -12.14
N GLN A 410 -5.58 -28.34 -11.13
CA GLN A 410 -5.84 -29.05 -9.86
C GLN A 410 -7.18 -29.81 -9.88
N GLY A 411 -7.90 -29.81 -11.00
CA GLY A 411 -9.19 -30.48 -11.16
C GLY A 411 -10.39 -29.71 -10.61
N LYS A 412 -10.21 -28.46 -10.15
CA LYS A 412 -11.31 -27.59 -9.72
C LYS A 412 -11.98 -26.94 -10.93
N SER A 413 -13.30 -26.92 -10.93
CA SER A 413 -14.11 -26.25 -11.95
C SER A 413 -14.17 -24.73 -11.69
N VAL A 414 -14.03 -23.93 -12.74
CA VAL A 414 -13.92 -22.47 -12.64
C VAL A 414 -14.93 -21.80 -13.57
N MET A 415 -15.52 -20.69 -13.11
CA MET A 415 -16.27 -19.73 -13.94
C MET A 415 -15.64 -18.33 -13.80
N LEU A 416 -15.74 -17.52 -14.86
CA LEU A 416 -15.24 -16.14 -14.89
C LEU A 416 -16.39 -15.13 -15.00
N ALA A 417 -16.23 -13.95 -14.37
CA ALA A 417 -17.14 -12.81 -14.53
C ALA A 417 -16.40 -11.58 -15.09
N ALA A 418 -16.92 -11.02 -16.19
CA ALA A 418 -16.34 -9.88 -16.88
C ALA A 418 -16.81 -8.53 -16.29
N GLY A 419 -16.37 -8.23 -15.06
CA GLY A 419 -16.75 -7.02 -14.33
C GLY A 419 -15.95 -5.74 -14.64
N ASP A 420 -15.06 -5.72 -15.65
CA ASP A 420 -14.50 -4.48 -16.23
C ASP A 420 -15.37 -4.01 -17.41
N THR A 421 -16.66 -3.80 -17.16
CA THR A 421 -17.67 -3.52 -18.20
C THR A 421 -17.42 -2.22 -18.96
N PHE A 422 -16.68 -1.28 -18.37
CA PHE A 422 -16.24 -0.02 -18.97
C PHE A 422 -15.13 -0.18 -20.03
N ARG A 423 -14.58 -1.39 -20.22
CA ARG A 423 -13.52 -1.67 -21.19
C ARG A 423 -13.92 -2.88 -22.03
N ALA A 424 -14.55 -2.63 -23.19
CA ALA A 424 -14.93 -3.69 -24.14
C ALA A 424 -13.77 -4.67 -24.43
N ALA A 425 -12.56 -4.15 -24.69
CA ALA A 425 -11.37 -4.96 -24.91
C ALA A 425 -10.91 -5.80 -23.69
N ALA A 426 -11.32 -5.45 -22.46
CA ALA A 426 -11.06 -6.27 -21.27
C ALA A 426 -12.06 -7.42 -21.15
N VAL A 427 -13.35 -7.16 -21.45
CA VAL A 427 -14.39 -8.18 -21.57
C VAL A 427 -14.01 -9.20 -22.67
N GLU A 428 -13.66 -8.71 -23.86
CA GLU A 428 -13.18 -9.52 -24.98
C GLU A 428 -11.91 -10.32 -24.62
N GLN A 429 -10.92 -9.68 -23.98
CA GLN A 429 -9.70 -10.36 -23.53
C GLN A 429 -10.04 -11.49 -22.54
N LEU A 430 -10.96 -11.28 -21.60
CA LEU A 430 -11.38 -12.31 -20.65
C LEU A 430 -12.16 -13.45 -21.33
N GLN A 431 -13.01 -13.14 -22.30
CA GLN A 431 -13.72 -14.12 -23.13
C GLN A 431 -12.74 -15.00 -23.91
N VAL A 432 -11.76 -14.40 -24.59
CA VAL A 432 -10.69 -15.14 -25.30
C VAL A 432 -9.86 -16.00 -24.35
N TRP A 433 -9.61 -15.55 -23.11
CA TRP A 433 -8.98 -16.38 -22.06
C TRP A 433 -9.85 -17.57 -21.64
N GLY A 434 -11.17 -17.40 -21.57
CA GLY A 434 -12.13 -18.45 -21.28
C GLY A 434 -12.22 -19.50 -22.40
N GLU A 435 -12.52 -19.07 -23.62
CA GLU A 435 -12.59 -19.91 -24.83
C GLU A 435 -11.32 -20.74 -25.03
N ARG A 436 -10.14 -20.12 -24.87
CA ARG A 436 -8.84 -20.80 -25.03
C ARG A 436 -8.58 -21.90 -23.99
N ASN A 437 -9.36 -21.98 -22.92
CA ASN A 437 -9.17 -22.92 -21.82
C ASN A 437 -10.42 -23.77 -21.50
N ASP A 438 -11.48 -23.68 -22.30
CA ASP A 438 -12.79 -24.30 -22.04
C ASP A 438 -13.37 -23.87 -20.67
N ILE A 439 -13.29 -22.56 -20.36
CA ILE A 439 -13.80 -21.96 -19.11
C ILE A 439 -14.93 -20.96 -19.45
N PRO A 440 -16.13 -21.11 -18.86
CA PRO A 440 -17.26 -20.20 -19.14
C PRO A 440 -17.02 -18.80 -18.58
N VAL A 441 -17.41 -17.79 -19.35
CA VAL A 441 -17.32 -16.37 -18.99
C VAL A 441 -18.70 -15.73 -19.03
N VAL A 442 -19.15 -15.19 -17.90
CA VAL A 442 -20.38 -14.40 -17.81
C VAL A 442 -20.04 -12.94 -18.07
N ALA A 443 -20.68 -12.36 -19.08
CA ALA A 443 -20.50 -10.99 -19.53
C ALA A 443 -21.86 -10.38 -19.92
N GLN A 444 -21.96 -9.05 -19.87
CA GLN A 444 -23.06 -8.28 -20.42
C GLN A 444 -22.51 -7.25 -21.44
N HIS A 445 -23.34 -6.34 -21.93
CA HIS A 445 -22.94 -5.29 -22.86
C HIS A 445 -21.95 -4.29 -22.23
N THR A 446 -21.13 -3.64 -23.04
CA THR A 446 -20.20 -2.58 -22.61
C THR A 446 -20.96 -1.47 -21.87
N GLY A 447 -20.47 -1.06 -20.69
CA GLY A 447 -21.14 -0.08 -19.83
C GLY A 447 -22.25 -0.63 -18.93
N ALA A 448 -22.52 -1.94 -18.95
CA ALA A 448 -23.41 -2.58 -17.98
C ALA A 448 -22.90 -2.43 -16.54
N ASP A 449 -23.79 -2.61 -15.56
CA ASP A 449 -23.43 -2.53 -14.14
C ASP A 449 -22.57 -3.73 -13.69
N SER A 450 -21.29 -3.50 -13.40
CA SER A 450 -20.32 -4.49 -12.93
C SER A 450 -20.83 -5.35 -11.77
N ALA A 451 -21.57 -4.75 -10.83
CA ALA A 451 -22.15 -5.47 -9.70
C ALA A 451 -23.29 -6.43 -10.11
N SER A 452 -24.01 -6.11 -11.18
CA SER A 452 -25.07 -6.96 -11.75
C SER A 452 -24.46 -8.12 -12.57
N VAL A 453 -23.40 -7.88 -13.36
CA VAL A 453 -22.68 -8.95 -14.07
C VAL A 453 -22.12 -10.00 -13.09
N ILE A 454 -21.54 -9.54 -11.97
CA ILE A 454 -20.97 -10.41 -10.94
C ILE A 454 -22.06 -11.15 -10.14
N PHE A 455 -23.23 -10.53 -9.93
CA PHE A 455 -24.41 -11.18 -9.34
C PHE A 455 -24.93 -12.33 -10.22
N ASP A 456 -25.10 -12.09 -11.53
CA ASP A 456 -25.52 -13.12 -12.48
C ASP A 456 -24.51 -14.27 -12.55
N ALA A 457 -23.21 -13.94 -12.55
CA ALA A 457 -22.14 -14.93 -12.55
C ALA A 457 -22.14 -15.79 -11.27
N HIS A 458 -22.38 -15.20 -10.10
CA HIS A 458 -22.52 -15.94 -8.84
C HIS A 458 -23.69 -16.93 -8.87
N ASN A 459 -24.85 -16.47 -9.32
CA ASN A 459 -26.03 -17.34 -9.44
C ASN A 459 -25.82 -18.44 -10.49
N SER A 460 -25.16 -18.15 -11.60
CA SER A 460 -24.81 -19.14 -12.62
C SER A 460 -23.80 -20.18 -12.11
N ALA A 461 -22.73 -19.75 -11.44
CA ALA A 461 -21.73 -20.64 -10.85
C ALA A 461 -22.37 -21.59 -9.82
N LYS A 462 -23.21 -21.06 -8.93
CA LYS A 462 -23.96 -21.84 -7.92
C LYS A 462 -25.00 -22.79 -8.53
N ALA A 463 -25.72 -22.36 -9.58
CA ALA A 463 -26.73 -23.19 -10.25
C ALA A 463 -26.12 -24.38 -11.01
N HIS A 464 -24.90 -24.22 -11.55
CA HIS A 464 -24.20 -25.28 -12.29
C HIS A 464 -23.18 -26.05 -11.45
N GLY A 465 -22.95 -25.68 -10.19
CA GLY A 465 -22.06 -26.39 -9.26
C GLY A 465 -20.57 -26.19 -9.53
N TYR A 466 -20.15 -24.98 -9.91
CA TYR A 466 -18.73 -24.65 -10.07
C TYR A 466 -18.03 -24.47 -8.72
N ASP A 467 -16.80 -24.99 -8.57
CA ASP A 467 -16.01 -24.85 -7.33
C ASP A 467 -15.57 -23.40 -7.07
N ILE A 468 -15.25 -22.64 -8.14
CA ILE A 468 -14.62 -21.31 -8.03
C ILE A 468 -15.25 -20.33 -9.03
N LEU A 469 -15.56 -19.12 -8.56
CA LEU A 469 -15.89 -17.96 -9.38
C LEU A 469 -14.78 -16.91 -9.26
N ILE A 470 -14.19 -16.48 -10.38
CA ILE A 470 -13.21 -15.40 -10.42
C ILE A 470 -13.79 -14.19 -11.17
N ALA A 471 -13.92 -13.05 -10.50
CA ALA A 471 -14.47 -11.83 -11.06
C ALA A 471 -13.37 -10.79 -11.34
N ASP A 472 -13.30 -10.29 -12.59
CA ASP A 472 -12.52 -9.09 -12.93
C ASP A 472 -13.28 -7.82 -12.54
N THR A 473 -12.59 -6.69 -12.44
CA THR A 473 -13.19 -5.38 -12.12
C THR A 473 -12.56 -4.24 -12.92
N ALA A 474 -13.25 -3.10 -12.98
CA ALA A 474 -12.64 -1.84 -13.36
C ALA A 474 -11.34 -1.55 -12.55
N GLY A 475 -10.44 -0.73 -13.12
CA GLY A 475 -9.14 -0.37 -12.51
C GLY A 475 -8.69 1.07 -12.75
N ARG A 476 -9.60 1.98 -13.12
CA ARG A 476 -9.30 3.38 -13.44
C ARG A 476 -8.99 4.19 -12.16
N LEU A 477 -7.76 4.11 -11.65
CA LEU A 477 -7.36 4.79 -10.41
C LEU A 477 -7.52 6.32 -10.49
N HIS A 478 -7.40 6.93 -11.67
CA HIS A 478 -7.42 8.40 -11.80
C HIS A 478 -8.73 9.06 -11.33
N THR A 479 -9.82 8.29 -11.20
CA THR A 479 -11.09 8.71 -10.59
C THR A 479 -11.35 7.95 -9.27
N GLN A 480 -10.37 7.97 -8.36
CA GLN A 480 -10.27 7.12 -7.15
C GLN A 480 -11.62 6.89 -6.45
N SER A 481 -12.35 7.94 -6.08
CA SER A 481 -13.62 7.86 -5.35
C SER A 481 -14.68 7.00 -6.06
N ASN A 482 -14.80 7.14 -7.38
CA ASN A 482 -15.82 6.44 -8.16
C ASN A 482 -15.51 4.94 -8.27
N LEU A 483 -14.24 4.60 -8.52
CA LEU A 483 -13.78 3.21 -8.53
C LEU A 483 -14.00 2.53 -7.17
N MET A 484 -13.67 3.21 -6.07
CA MET A 484 -13.81 2.62 -4.73
C MET A 484 -15.28 2.44 -4.32
N GLU A 485 -16.19 3.35 -4.70
CA GLU A 485 -17.64 3.14 -4.49
C GLU A 485 -18.24 2.05 -5.39
N GLU A 486 -17.75 1.90 -6.64
CA GLU A 486 -18.14 0.79 -7.51
C GLU A 486 -17.74 -0.56 -6.88
N LEU A 487 -16.50 -0.69 -6.39
CA LEU A 487 -16.02 -1.91 -5.75
C LEU A 487 -16.74 -2.20 -4.42
N LYS A 488 -17.06 -1.17 -3.62
CA LYS A 488 -17.95 -1.30 -2.45
C LYS A 488 -19.36 -1.77 -2.85
N LYS A 489 -19.90 -1.29 -3.97
CA LYS A 489 -21.20 -1.75 -4.51
C LYS A 489 -21.13 -3.23 -4.91
N VAL A 490 -20.11 -3.66 -5.64
CA VAL A 490 -19.89 -5.08 -6.00
C VAL A 490 -19.86 -5.95 -4.75
N LYS A 491 -19.04 -5.61 -3.74
CA LYS A 491 -18.97 -6.34 -2.47
C LYS A 491 -20.32 -6.38 -1.73
N ARG A 492 -21.05 -5.27 -1.71
CA ARG A 492 -22.40 -5.16 -1.10
C ARG A 492 -23.48 -5.95 -1.86
N VAL A 493 -23.28 -6.23 -3.15
CA VAL A 493 -24.22 -7.05 -3.94
C VAL A 493 -23.92 -8.54 -3.80
N LEU A 494 -22.65 -8.94 -3.83
CA LEU A 494 -22.23 -10.31 -3.48
C LEU A 494 -22.72 -10.70 -2.08
N GLY A 495 -22.49 -9.83 -1.10
CA GLY A 495 -22.92 -9.96 0.31
C GLY A 495 -24.45 -10.04 0.55
N LYS A 496 -25.28 -10.01 -0.50
CA LYS A 496 -26.73 -10.29 -0.44
C LYS A 496 -27.13 -11.68 -0.95
N VAL A 497 -26.24 -12.33 -1.70
CA VAL A 497 -26.46 -13.68 -2.27
C VAL A 497 -25.76 -14.74 -1.43
N ASP A 498 -24.56 -14.40 -0.96
CA ASP A 498 -23.85 -15.11 0.09
C ASP A 498 -23.22 -14.09 1.06
N ASN A 499 -23.48 -14.24 2.35
CA ASN A 499 -22.97 -13.35 3.40
C ASN A 499 -21.45 -13.49 3.58
N THR A 500 -20.83 -14.58 3.10
CA THR A 500 -19.37 -14.77 3.07
C THR A 500 -18.70 -14.32 1.78
N ALA A 501 -19.45 -13.88 0.76
CA ALA A 501 -18.89 -13.46 -0.52
C ALA A 501 -18.55 -11.94 -0.58
N PRO A 502 -17.44 -11.54 -1.23
CA PRO A 502 -16.39 -12.39 -1.79
C PRO A 502 -15.53 -13.04 -0.70
N HIS A 503 -15.18 -14.30 -0.92
CA HIS A 503 -14.39 -15.12 0.01
C HIS A 503 -12.91 -14.69 0.04
N GLU A 504 -12.41 -14.23 -1.11
CA GLU A 504 -11.10 -13.57 -1.23
C GLU A 504 -11.27 -12.27 -2.03
N VAL A 505 -10.75 -11.16 -1.50
CA VAL A 505 -10.53 -9.91 -2.25
C VAL A 505 -9.05 -9.85 -2.59
N LEU A 506 -8.73 -10.19 -3.84
CA LEU A 506 -7.37 -10.43 -4.31
C LEU A 506 -6.86 -9.20 -5.08
N LEU A 507 -5.96 -8.43 -4.45
CA LEU A 507 -5.41 -7.22 -5.02
C LEU A 507 -4.18 -7.53 -5.90
N VAL A 508 -4.21 -7.10 -7.15
CA VAL A 508 -3.08 -7.24 -8.09
C VAL A 508 -2.28 -5.94 -8.16
N LEU A 509 -0.99 -6.02 -7.86
CA LEU A 509 -0.04 -4.90 -7.83
C LEU A 509 1.11 -5.12 -8.81
N ASP A 510 1.61 -4.02 -9.37
CA ASP A 510 2.73 -4.00 -10.31
C ASP A 510 4.04 -3.66 -9.57
N SER A 511 4.95 -4.62 -9.49
CA SER A 511 6.26 -4.45 -8.82
C SER A 511 7.15 -3.41 -9.51
N GLY A 512 6.87 -3.02 -10.75
CA GLY A 512 7.54 -1.91 -11.43
C GLY A 512 7.21 -0.53 -10.86
N THR A 513 6.13 -0.38 -10.09
CA THR A 513 5.62 0.93 -9.65
C THR A 513 6.20 1.44 -8.33
N GLY A 514 7.03 0.65 -7.64
CA GLY A 514 7.70 1.02 -6.39
C GLY A 514 6.70 1.46 -5.30
N GLN A 515 7.04 2.51 -4.56
CA GLN A 515 6.21 3.04 -3.46
C GLN A 515 4.73 3.30 -3.82
N ASN A 516 4.40 3.56 -5.09
CA ASN A 516 3.00 3.72 -5.54
C ASN A 516 2.14 2.46 -5.32
N ALA A 517 2.74 1.27 -5.32
CA ALA A 517 2.05 0.02 -5.03
C ALA A 517 1.57 -0.07 -3.57
N ILE A 518 2.32 0.53 -2.63
CA ILE A 518 1.98 0.59 -1.21
C ILE A 518 0.75 1.48 -1.00
N ASN A 519 0.79 2.70 -1.54
CA ASN A 519 -0.33 3.65 -1.46
C ASN A 519 -1.61 3.07 -2.10
N GLN A 520 -1.48 2.34 -3.21
CA GLN A 520 -2.60 1.59 -3.80
C GLN A 520 -3.11 0.49 -2.85
N ALA A 521 -2.22 -0.28 -2.24
CA ALA A 521 -2.60 -1.35 -1.31
C ALA A 521 -3.40 -0.83 -0.11
N GLU A 522 -2.95 0.27 0.50
CA GLU A 522 -3.68 0.94 1.58
C GLU A 522 -5.07 1.41 1.11
N GLN A 523 -5.16 2.10 -0.04
CA GLN A 523 -6.44 2.59 -0.57
C GLN A 523 -7.44 1.47 -0.92
N PHE A 524 -7.00 0.41 -1.62
CA PHE A 524 -7.88 -0.72 -1.93
C PHE A 524 -8.29 -1.49 -0.66
N HIS A 525 -7.38 -1.66 0.31
CA HIS A 525 -7.71 -2.32 1.57
C HIS A 525 -8.72 -1.50 2.39
N GLN A 526 -8.56 -0.18 2.50
CA GLN A 526 -9.55 0.71 3.13
C GLN A 526 -10.91 0.68 2.42
N ALA A 527 -10.93 0.56 1.09
CA ALA A 527 -12.17 0.59 0.31
C ALA A 527 -12.99 -0.71 0.40
N VAL A 528 -12.35 -1.88 0.29
CA VAL A 528 -13.05 -3.18 0.16
C VAL A 528 -12.56 -4.28 1.12
N ASN A 529 -11.62 -4.00 2.02
CA ASN A 529 -10.94 -4.99 2.86
C ASN A 529 -10.32 -6.13 2.02
N VAL A 530 -9.19 -5.81 1.40
CA VAL A 530 -8.32 -6.75 0.66
C VAL A 530 -7.82 -7.83 1.61
N SER A 531 -7.98 -9.11 1.22
CA SER A 531 -7.57 -10.28 2.02
C SER A 531 -6.34 -11.00 1.48
N GLY A 532 -5.92 -10.70 0.24
CA GLY A 532 -4.70 -11.25 -0.35
C GLY A 532 -4.12 -10.37 -1.46
N ILE A 533 -2.83 -10.51 -1.71
CA ILE A 533 -2.05 -9.72 -2.68
C ILE A 533 -1.42 -10.64 -3.74
N VAL A 534 -1.36 -10.14 -4.98
CA VAL A 534 -0.56 -10.69 -6.08
C VAL A 534 0.45 -9.65 -6.57
N MET A 535 1.74 -9.97 -6.51
CA MET A 535 2.79 -9.12 -7.08
C MET A 535 3.12 -9.56 -8.51
N THR A 536 2.96 -8.69 -9.50
CA THR A 536 3.20 -8.99 -10.92
C THR A 536 4.43 -8.26 -11.48
N LYS A 537 4.88 -8.70 -12.67
CA LYS A 537 5.97 -8.11 -13.47
C LYS A 537 7.34 -8.06 -12.79
N LEU A 538 7.60 -8.99 -11.86
CA LEU A 538 8.88 -9.11 -11.16
C LEU A 538 10.06 -9.35 -12.13
N ASP A 539 9.77 -9.98 -13.27
CA ASP A 539 10.66 -10.20 -14.41
C ASP A 539 10.97 -8.91 -15.21
N GLY A 540 10.04 -7.96 -15.20
CA GLY A 540 10.18 -6.68 -15.87
C GLY A 540 11.11 -5.71 -15.14
N THR A 541 11.25 -5.82 -13.82
CA THR A 541 11.75 -4.75 -12.94
C THR A 541 13.01 -5.10 -12.16
N ALA A 542 13.82 -4.08 -11.85
CA ALA A 542 14.88 -4.13 -10.83
C ALA A 542 14.41 -3.66 -9.43
N LYS A 543 13.16 -3.15 -9.33
CA LYS A 543 12.52 -2.60 -8.13
C LYS A 543 11.75 -3.65 -7.31
N GLY A 544 12.09 -4.93 -7.46
CA GLY A 544 11.35 -6.02 -6.82
C GLY A 544 11.39 -6.01 -5.28
N GLY A 545 12.24 -5.19 -4.66
CA GLY A 545 12.28 -4.98 -3.21
C GLY A 545 10.97 -4.44 -2.63
N VAL A 546 10.11 -3.83 -3.44
CA VAL A 546 8.78 -3.32 -3.01
C VAL A 546 7.90 -4.39 -2.33
N ILE A 547 8.14 -5.68 -2.59
CA ILE A 547 7.46 -6.78 -1.90
C ILE A 547 7.70 -6.76 -0.38
N PHE A 548 8.90 -6.38 0.08
CA PHE A 548 9.24 -6.26 1.49
C PHE A 548 8.54 -5.07 2.14
N ALA A 549 8.47 -3.93 1.44
CA ALA A 549 7.73 -2.75 1.87
C ALA A 549 6.23 -3.08 2.07
N ILE A 550 5.63 -3.75 1.08
CA ILE A 550 4.22 -4.18 1.10
C ILE A 550 3.97 -5.17 2.24
N ALA A 551 4.84 -6.17 2.42
CA ALA A 551 4.71 -7.14 3.51
C ALA A 551 4.79 -6.47 4.89
N LYS A 552 5.78 -5.59 5.10
CA LYS A 552 5.99 -4.82 6.34
C LYS A 552 4.81 -3.91 6.67
N LYS A 553 4.26 -3.22 5.67
CA LYS A 553 3.19 -2.22 5.81
C LYS A 553 1.82 -2.85 5.95
N MET A 554 1.44 -3.69 4.98
CA MET A 554 0.09 -4.25 4.87
C MET A 554 -0.14 -5.44 5.79
N LYS A 555 0.88 -6.30 5.98
CA LYS A 555 0.79 -7.58 6.73
C LYS A 555 -0.36 -8.49 6.23
N LEU A 556 -0.68 -8.37 4.94
CA LEU A 556 -1.69 -9.19 4.27
C LEU A 556 -1.01 -10.37 3.56
N PRO A 557 -1.68 -11.54 3.45
CA PRO A 557 -1.20 -12.68 2.67
C PRO A 557 -0.76 -12.28 1.25
N ILE A 558 0.52 -12.49 0.93
CA ILE A 558 0.96 -12.50 -0.46
C ILE A 558 0.63 -13.90 -0.97
N ARG A 559 -0.39 -13.99 -1.84
CA ARG A 559 -0.91 -15.28 -2.31
C ARG A 559 -0.14 -15.80 -3.51
N TYR A 560 0.18 -14.90 -4.45
CA TYR A 560 0.80 -15.27 -5.71
C TYR A 560 1.87 -14.26 -6.17
N ILE A 561 2.83 -14.75 -6.94
CA ILE A 561 3.81 -13.93 -7.67
C ILE A 561 3.78 -14.23 -9.17
N GLY A 562 3.85 -13.17 -9.97
CA GLY A 562 3.90 -13.20 -11.44
C GLY A 562 5.29 -12.82 -11.95
N VAL A 563 5.96 -13.78 -12.59
CA VAL A 563 7.40 -13.77 -12.93
C VAL A 563 7.63 -14.04 -14.43
N GLY A 564 6.75 -13.51 -15.28
CA GLY A 564 6.76 -13.70 -16.72
C GLY A 564 5.36 -13.66 -17.34
N GLU A 565 5.28 -13.66 -18.67
CA GLU A 565 4.00 -13.58 -19.40
C GLU A 565 3.29 -14.93 -19.56
N LYS A 566 4.00 -16.07 -19.52
CA LYS A 566 3.42 -17.37 -19.91
C LYS A 566 2.45 -17.88 -18.85
N ILE A 567 1.57 -18.81 -19.26
CA ILE A 567 0.49 -19.33 -18.41
C ILE A 567 0.99 -19.99 -17.11
N ASP A 568 2.16 -20.66 -17.17
CA ASP A 568 2.87 -21.27 -16.03
C ASP A 568 3.57 -20.24 -15.09
N ASP A 569 3.63 -18.96 -15.46
CA ASP A 569 4.50 -17.96 -14.81
C ASP A 569 3.75 -17.11 -13.74
N LEU A 570 2.57 -17.54 -13.31
CA LEU A 570 1.94 -17.15 -12.03
C LEU A 570 2.05 -18.33 -11.06
N ARG A 571 2.42 -18.09 -9.81
CA ARG A 571 2.67 -19.16 -8.82
C ARG A 571 2.23 -18.76 -7.43
N PRO A 572 1.83 -19.72 -6.57
CA PRO A 572 1.76 -19.49 -5.14
C PRO A 572 3.07 -18.87 -4.63
N PHE A 573 2.94 -17.85 -3.79
CA PHE A 573 4.09 -17.27 -3.12
C PHE A 573 4.64 -18.22 -2.04
N LYS A 574 5.95 -18.13 -1.82
CA LYS A 574 6.69 -18.75 -0.72
C LYS A 574 7.86 -17.84 -0.39
N SER A 575 8.08 -17.53 0.88
CA SER A 575 9.22 -16.72 1.33
C SER A 575 10.56 -17.41 1.01
N ASP A 576 10.73 -18.67 1.42
CA ASP A 576 11.96 -19.46 1.20
C ASP A 576 12.41 -19.46 -0.28
N GLU A 577 11.55 -19.93 -1.20
CA GLU A 577 11.90 -20.01 -2.63
C GLU A 577 12.16 -18.63 -3.25
N PHE A 578 11.54 -17.57 -2.73
CA PHE A 578 11.75 -16.19 -3.19
C PHE A 578 13.10 -15.62 -2.71
N ILE A 579 13.45 -15.82 -1.43
CA ILE A 579 14.73 -15.40 -0.85
C ILE A 579 15.89 -16.21 -1.44
N GLU A 580 15.72 -17.52 -1.65
CA GLU A 580 16.70 -18.36 -2.33
C GLU A 580 16.92 -17.90 -3.78
N ALA A 581 15.86 -17.72 -4.57
CA ALA A 581 15.98 -17.26 -5.95
C ALA A 581 16.53 -15.83 -6.10
N LEU A 582 16.38 -15.00 -5.05
CA LEU A 582 16.96 -13.66 -4.99
C LEU A 582 18.45 -13.67 -4.64
N PHE A 583 18.93 -14.55 -3.74
CA PHE A 583 20.32 -14.53 -3.25
C PHE A 583 21.16 -15.80 -3.53
N GLY A 584 20.71 -16.67 -4.44
CA GLY A 584 21.43 -17.86 -4.88
C GLY A 584 21.18 -18.18 -6.35
#